data_AF-A0A1S8ABU1-F1
#
_entry.id   AF-A0A1S8ABU1-F1
#
_cell.length_a   1.000
_cell.length_b   1.000
_cell.length_c   1.000
_cell.angle_alpha   90.00
_cell.angle_beta   90.00
_cell.angle_gamma   90.00
#
_symmetry.space_group_name_H-M   'P 1'
#
loop_
_entity.id
_entity.type
_entity.pdbx_description
1 polymer ?
#
loop_
_entity_poly.entity_id
_entity_poly.type
_entity_poly.pdbx_seq_one_letter_code
_entity_poly.pdbx_strand_id
1 'polypeptide(L)'
;VKEGCIKPLCDLLLCADPMIVTVCLEGLENILKVGLAEMNTGTAVGDFNQYAQLVEEAEGLEKIENLRSHDDNGISEKAVEILETYWSSRVIGRGR
;
A
#
# COMPACT_ATOMS: atom_id res chain seq x y z
N VAL A 1 1.97 16.11 -13.40
CA VAL A 1 0.79 15.41 -12.84
C VAL A 1 1.19 14.82 -11.49
N LYS A 2 0.85 15.50 -10.38
CA LYS A 2 0.93 14.99 -9.00
C LYS A 2 -0.51 14.97 -8.46
N GLU A 3 -1.37 14.16 -9.07
CA GLU A 3 -2.84 14.25 -8.93
C GLU A 3 -3.40 13.65 -7.64
N GLY A 4 -2.57 13.38 -6.62
CA GLY A 4 -3.06 12.94 -5.31
C GLY A 4 -3.96 11.70 -5.35
N CYS A 5 -3.76 10.79 -6.30
CA CYS A 5 -4.65 9.64 -6.53
C CYS A 5 -4.62 8.59 -5.41
N ILE A 6 -3.62 8.64 -4.53
CA ILE A 6 -3.44 7.69 -3.42
C ILE A 6 -4.63 7.77 -2.45
N LYS A 7 -5.06 8.97 -2.03
CA LYS A 7 -6.16 9.10 -1.06
C LYS A 7 -7.49 8.53 -1.60
N PRO A 8 -7.93 8.86 -2.83
CA PRO A 8 -9.09 8.22 -3.43
C PRO A 8 -8.96 6.69 -3.55
N LEU A 9 -7.79 6.17 -3.94
CA LEU A 9 -7.56 4.72 -4.01
C LEU A 9 -7.68 4.05 -2.64
N CYS A 10 -7.11 4.66 -1.60
CA CYS A 10 -7.24 4.18 -0.23
C CYS A 10 -8.69 4.22 0.27
N ASP A 11 -9.47 5.24 -0.11
CA ASP A 11 -10.89 5.33 0.28
C ASP A 11 -11.76 4.26 -0.39
N LEU A 12 -11.43 3.88 -1.63
CA LEU A 12 -12.13 2.82 -2.36
C LEU A 12 -11.83 1.41 -1.83
N LEU A 13 -10.84 1.23 -0.95
CA LEU A 13 -10.62 -0.04 -0.25
C LEU A 13 -11.77 -0.41 0.70
N LEU A 14 -12.59 0.56 1.09
CA LEU A 14 -13.78 0.35 1.92
C LEU A 14 -15.03 0.04 1.09
N CYS A 15 -14.90 -0.11 -0.23
CA CYS A 15 -16.03 -0.39 -1.10
C CYS A 15 -16.59 -1.79 -0.85
N ALA A 16 -17.92 -1.92 -0.94
CA ALA A 16 -18.59 -3.21 -0.79
C ALA A 16 -18.37 -4.16 -1.97
N ASP A 17 -17.95 -3.63 -3.13
CA ASP A 17 -17.70 -4.44 -4.33
C ASP A 17 -16.26 -5.00 -4.30
N PRO A 18 -16.08 -6.33 -4.17
CA PRO A 18 -14.76 -6.96 -4.15
C PRO A 18 -13.91 -6.66 -5.39
N MET A 19 -14.54 -6.44 -6.55
CA MET A 19 -13.83 -6.10 -7.78
C MET A 19 -13.17 -4.73 -7.68
N ILE A 20 -13.86 -3.76 -7.08
CA ILE A 20 -13.32 -2.41 -6.86
C ILE A 20 -12.15 -2.47 -5.87
N VAL A 21 -12.31 -3.20 -4.77
CA VAL A 21 -11.25 -3.38 -3.77
C VAL A 21 -10.01 -4.00 -4.40
N THR A 22 -10.18 -5.04 -5.21
CA THR A 22 -9.09 -5.73 -5.90
C THR A 22 -8.32 -4.80 -6.84
N VAL A 23 -9.04 -4.04 -7.68
CA VAL A 23 -8.43 -3.05 -8.60
C VAL A 23 -7.70 -1.94 -7.83
N CYS A 24 -8.22 -1.53 -6.68
CA CYS A 24 -7.56 -0.52 -5.85
C CYS A 24 -6.29 -1.06 -5.19
N LEU A 25 -6.31 -2.31 -4.69
CA LEU A 25 -5.11 -2.98 -4.18
C LEU A 25 -4.03 -3.10 -5.27
N GLU A 26 -4.41 -3.46 -6.50
CA GLU A 26 -3.50 -3.50 -7.66
C GLU A 26 -2.92 -2.13 -8.00
N GLY A 27 -3.75 -1.08 -7.97
CA GLY A 27 -3.30 0.28 -8.18
C GLY A 27 -2.26 0.71 -7.14
N LEU A 28 -2.54 0.43 -5.87
CA LEU A 28 -1.64 0.76 -4.76
C LEU A 28 -0.34 -0.06 -4.81
N GLU A 29 -0.42 -1.35 -5.10
CA GLU A 29 0.75 -2.22 -5.27
C GLU A 29 1.69 -1.69 -6.37
N ASN A 30 1.15 -1.30 -7.52
CA ASN A 30 1.92 -0.73 -8.62
C ASN A 30 2.60 0.59 -8.23
N ILE A 31 1.90 1.45 -7.50
CA ILE A 31 2.47 2.71 -7.00
C ILE A 31 3.63 2.42 -6.02
N LEU A 32 3.43 1.50 -5.08
CA LEU A 32 4.45 1.12 -4.11
C LEU A 32 5.68 0.51 -4.79
N LYS A 33 5.47 -0.32 -5.81
CA LYS A 33 6.53 -0.91 -6.63
C LYS A 33 7.41 0.14 -7.31
N VAL A 34 6.80 1.20 -7.85
CA VAL A 34 7.53 2.33 -8.45
C VAL A 34 8.40 3.00 -7.39
N GLY A 35 7.87 3.24 -6.18
CA GLY A 35 8.66 3.79 -5.07
C GLY A 35 9.87 2.98 -4.68
N LEU A 36 9.70 1.66 -4.63
CA LEU A 36 10.81 0.76 -4.31
C LEU A 36 11.87 0.79 -5.41
N ALA A 37 11.47 0.86 -6.69
CA ALA A 37 12.40 1.01 -7.80
C ALA A 37 13.16 2.35 -7.73
N GLU A 38 12.47 3.46 -7.45
CA GLU A 38 13.08 4.80 -7.29
C GLU A 38 14.05 4.88 -6.11
N MET A 39 13.81 4.10 -5.05
CA MET A 39 14.71 3.95 -3.91
C MET A 39 16.00 3.23 -4.32
N ASN A 40 15.89 2.13 -5.06
CA ASN A 40 17.04 1.34 -5.50
C ASN A 40 17.92 2.07 -6.53
N THR A 41 17.37 3.02 -7.29
CA THR A 41 18.12 3.81 -8.27
C THR A 41 18.83 5.03 -7.67
N GLY A 42 18.73 5.25 -6.34
CA GLY A 42 19.37 6.38 -5.65
C GLY A 42 18.77 7.75 -5.99
N THR A 43 17.60 7.76 -6.62
CA THR A 43 16.84 8.98 -6.98
C THR A 43 15.86 9.41 -5.91
N ALA A 44 15.58 8.53 -4.94
CA ALA A 44 14.73 8.84 -3.79
C ALA A 44 15.44 9.76 -2.79
N VAL A 45 14.66 10.65 -2.16
CA VAL A 45 15.13 11.49 -1.06
C VAL A 45 14.98 10.69 0.25
N GLY A 46 15.99 9.89 0.59
CA GLY A 46 16.06 9.10 1.83
C GLY A 46 15.98 7.58 1.65
N ASP A 47 16.08 6.84 2.76
CA ASP A 47 16.07 5.36 2.81
C ASP A 47 14.65 4.76 2.88
N PHE A 48 13.63 5.51 2.47
CA PHE A 48 12.24 5.09 2.60
C PHE A 48 11.45 5.34 1.31
N ASN A 49 10.52 4.42 1.03
CA ASN A 49 9.57 4.57 -0.06
C ASN A 49 8.61 5.75 0.20
N GLN A 50 8.74 6.82 -0.59
CA GLN A 50 7.90 8.02 -0.48
C GLN A 50 6.41 7.73 -0.69
N TYR A 51 6.05 6.78 -1.55
CA TYR A 51 4.64 6.47 -1.78
C TYR A 51 4.05 5.65 -0.63
N ALA A 52 4.85 4.82 0.04
CA ALA A 52 4.40 4.15 1.27
C ALA A 52 4.05 5.16 2.37
N GLN A 53 4.80 6.26 2.49
CA GLN A 53 4.45 7.34 3.41
C GLN A 53 3.14 8.03 3.02
N LEU A 54 2.95 8.34 1.73
CA LEU A 54 1.69 8.94 1.25
C LEU A 54 0.47 8.02 1.47
N VAL A 55 0.66 6.70 1.38
CA VAL A 55 -0.38 5.71 1.70
C VAL A 55 -0.70 5.72 3.20
N GLU A 56 0.30 5.82 4.07
CA GLU A 56 0.10 5.95 5.53
C GLU A 56 -0.64 7.25 5.88
N GLU A 57 -0.24 8.38 5.29
CA GLU A 57 -0.91 9.69 5.47
C GLU A 57 -2.37 9.67 4.98
N ALA A 58 -2.70 8.78 4.04
CA ALA A 58 -4.05 8.57 3.52
C ALA A 58 -4.88 7.53 4.29
N GLU A 59 -4.41 7.09 5.47
CA GLU A 59 -4.99 6.00 6.28
C GLU A 59 -5.07 4.67 5.50
N GLY A 60 -4.28 4.52 4.44
CA GLY A 60 -4.31 3.35 3.57
C GLY A 60 -3.74 2.10 4.24
N LEU A 61 -2.72 2.27 5.09
CA LEU A 61 -2.09 1.14 5.80
C LEU A 61 -3.10 0.41 6.68
N GLU A 62 -3.83 1.13 7.55
CA GLU A 62 -4.86 0.56 8.42
C GLU A 62 -5.97 -0.13 7.60
N LYS A 63 -6.37 0.47 6.47
CA LYS A 63 -7.37 -0.13 5.57
C LYS A 63 -6.87 -1.44 4.94
N ILE A 64 -5.62 -1.50 4.49
CA ILE A 64 -5.03 -2.72 3.94
C ILE A 64 -4.88 -3.78 5.04
N GLU A 65 -4.51 -3.39 6.26
CA GLU A 65 -4.45 -4.31 7.41
C GLU A 65 -5.81 -4.96 7.70
N ASN A 66 -6.90 -4.19 7.65
CA ASN A 66 -8.25 -4.70 7.84
C ASN A 66 -8.67 -5.70 6.75
N LEU A 67 -8.17 -5.54 5.52
CA LEU A 67 -8.47 -6.46 4.41
C LEU A 67 -7.85 -7.86 4.59
N ARG A 68 -6.89 -8.05 5.51
CA ARG A 68 -6.37 -9.38 5.85
C ARG A 68 -7.44 -10.33 6.40
N SER A 69 -8.54 -9.79 6.93
CA SER A 69 -9.68 -10.56 7.46
C SER A 69 -10.91 -10.48 6.55
N HIS A 70 -10.72 -10.09 5.28
CA HIS A 70 -11.79 -10.04 4.30
C HIS A 70 -12.28 -11.45 3.92
N ASP A 71 -13.58 -11.60 3.66
CA ASP A 71 -14.22 -12.89 3.34
C ASP A 71 -13.76 -13.47 1.99
N ASP A 72 -13.32 -12.60 1.08
CA ASP A 72 -12.71 -12.98 -0.19
C ASP A 72 -11.21 -13.29 0.01
N ASN A 73 -10.84 -14.55 -0.20
CA ASN A 73 -9.46 -15.01 -0.07
C ASN A 73 -8.48 -14.30 -1.00
N GLY A 74 -8.90 -13.93 -2.22
CA GLY A 74 -8.01 -13.23 -3.15
C GLY A 74 -7.65 -11.83 -2.65
N ILE A 75 -8.61 -11.14 -2.03
CA ILE A 75 -8.37 -9.84 -1.39
C ILE A 75 -7.46 -9.98 -0.16
N SER A 76 -7.74 -10.95 0.70
CA SER A 76 -6.96 -11.13 1.93
C SER A 76 -5.52 -11.57 1.65
N GLU A 77 -5.30 -12.50 0.72
CA GLU A 77 -3.96 -12.93 0.29
C GLU A 77 -3.18 -11.75 -0.30
N LYS A 78 -3.80 -10.95 -1.16
CA LYS A 78 -3.16 -9.78 -1.78
C LYS A 78 -2.83 -8.69 -0.77
N ALA A 79 -3.70 -8.45 0.21
CA ALA A 79 -3.43 -7.52 1.29
C ALA A 79 -2.21 -7.97 2.11
N VAL A 80 -2.10 -9.26 2.44
CA VAL A 80 -0.94 -9.83 3.14
C VAL A 80 0.34 -9.66 2.30
N GLU A 81 0.31 -9.99 1.02
CA GLU A 81 1.48 -9.84 0.13
C GLU A 81 1.99 -8.39 0.08
N ILE A 82 1.08 -7.41 -0.07
CA ILE A 82 1.43 -5.98 -0.08
C ILE A 82 2.07 -5.57 1.25
N LEU A 83 1.48 -5.95 2.38
CA LEU A 83 2.02 -5.62 3.71
C LEU A 83 3.39 -6.25 3.92
N GLU A 84 3.55 -7.51 3.53
CA GLU A 84 4.83 -8.21 3.68
C GLU A 84 5.93 -7.64 2.79
N THR A 85 5.57 -7.22 1.59
CA THR A 85 6.54 -6.69 0.63
C THR A 85 7.02 -5.29 1.01
N TYR A 86 6.10 -4.41 1.40
CA TYR A 86 6.40 -2.98 1.54
C TYR A 86 6.50 -2.49 3.00
N TRP A 87 5.96 -3.24 3.97
CA TRP A 87 5.94 -2.85 5.39
C TRP A 87 6.62 -3.84 6.35
N SER A 88 6.83 -5.12 6.02
CA SER A 88 7.54 -6.06 6.93
C SER A 88 8.96 -5.62 7.28
N SER A 89 9.68 -4.95 6.38
CA SER A 89 11.02 -4.43 6.68
C SER A 89 11.00 -3.24 7.66
N ARG A 90 9.89 -2.49 7.73
CA ARG A 90 9.72 -1.37 8.69
C ARG A 90 9.44 -1.86 10.11
N VAL A 91 8.79 -3.02 10.26
CA VAL A 91 8.41 -3.58 11.58
C VAL A 91 9.64 -4.01 12.39
N ILE A 92 10.74 -4.40 11.75
CA ILE A 92 11.99 -4.77 12.43
C ILE A 92 12.78 -3.52 12.91
N GLY A 93 12.38 -2.31 12.49
CA GLY A 93 13.07 -1.05 12.81
C GLY A 93 12.39 -0.14 13.85
N ARG A 94 11.10 -0.33 14.19
CA ARG A 94 10.40 0.49 15.21
C ARG A 94 10.39 -0.18 16.58
N GLY A 95 11.57 -0.60 17.01
CA GLY A 95 11.88 -1.03 18.36
C GLY A 95 13.04 -0.23 18.94
N ARG A 96 12.93 1.11 18.95
CA ARG A 96 13.72 2.00 19.81
C ARG A 96 12.91 3.23 20.19
#